data_AF-A0A8J5NER2-F1
#
_entry.id   AF-A0A8J5NER2-F1
#
_cell.length_a   1.000
_cell.length_b   1.000
_cell.length_c   1.000
_cell.angle_alpha   90.00
_cell.angle_beta   90.00
_cell.angle_gamma   90.00
#
_symmetry.space_group_name_H-M   'P 1'
#
loop_
_entity.id
_entity.type
_entity.pdbx_description
1 polymer ?
#
loop_
_entity_poly.entity_id
_entity_poly.type
_entity_poly.pdbx_seq_one_letter_code
_entity_poly.pdbx_strand_id
1 'polypeptide(L)' 'MASQGAHPACLFLALTLLITGAATAILCSAILTNHWEVITFDKTRVASIAAKHNATHTLTWLWNGKVGKVSVQP' A
#
# COMPACT_ATOMS: atom_id res chain seq x y z
N MET A 1 37.96 -35.81 17.48
CA MET A 1 37.59 -34.39 17.45
C MET A 1 37.92 -33.86 16.06
N ALA A 2 36.94 -33.80 15.17
CA ALA A 2 37.12 -33.23 13.83
C ALA A 2 35.95 -32.28 13.61
N SER A 3 36.22 -30.97 13.64
CA SER A 3 35.29 -29.98 13.12
C SER A 3 35.29 -30.14 11.60
N GLN A 4 34.45 -31.04 11.08
CA GLN A 4 34.19 -31.10 9.65
C GLN A 4 33.47 -29.80 9.30
N GLY A 5 34.19 -28.90 8.63
CA GLY A 5 33.63 -27.65 8.12
C GLY A 5 32.32 -27.96 7.39
N ALA A 6 31.27 -27.20 7.71
CA ALA A 6 29.93 -27.47 7.22
C ALA A 6 29.94 -27.75 5.72
N HIS A 7 29.44 -28.93 5.33
CA HIS A 7 29.39 -29.36 3.93
C HIS A 7 28.73 -28.23 3.10
N PRO A 8 29.28 -27.83 1.95
CA PRO A 8 28.84 -26.65 1.20
C PRO A 8 27.33 -26.66 0.87
N ALA A 9 26.73 -27.85 0.74
CA ALA A 9 25.28 -28.02 0.60
C ALA A 9 24.49 -27.59 1.85
N CYS A 10 24.99 -27.87 3.06
CA CYS A 10 24.35 -27.45 4.31
C CYS A 10 24.40 -25.92 4.49
N LEU A 11 25.51 -25.29 4.10
CA LEU A 11 25.63 -23.83 4.09
C LEU A 11 24.68 -23.19 3.08
N PHE A 12 24.58 -23.75 1.87
CA PHE A 12 23.63 -23.30 0.87
C PHE A 12 22.19 -23.39 1.37
N LEU A 13 21.79 -24.55 1.93
CA LEU A 13 20.46 -24.75 2.49
C LEU A 13 20.15 -23.77 3.63
N ALA A 14 21.11 -23.55 4.54
CA ALA A 14 20.95 -22.60 5.64
C ALA A 14 20.75 -21.17 5.12
N LEU A 15 21.55 -20.74 4.13
CA LEU A 15 21.42 -19.43 3.50
C LEU A 15 20.08 -19.27 2.77
N THR A 16 19.65 -20.28 2.02
CA THR A 16 18.34 -20.26 1.36
C THR A 16 17.22 -20.14 2.37
N LEU A 17 17.26 -20.92 3.45
CA LEU A 17 16.26 -20.86 4.51
C LEU A 17 16.19 -19.47 5.16
N LEU A 18 17.34 -18.87 5.44
CA LEU A 18 17.44 -17.52 6.00
C LEU A 18 16.86 -16.48 5.05
N ILE A 19 17.21 -16.54 3.76
CA ILE A 19 16.71 -15.61 2.74
C ILE A 19 15.19 -15.76 2.57
N THR A 20 14.68 -16.98 2.48
CA THR A 20 13.24 -17.25 2.34
C THR A 20 12.46 -16.78 3.57
N GLY A 21 12.99 -17.02 4.78
CA GLY A 21 12.41 -16.53 6.02
C GLY A 21 12.36 -14.99 6.08
N ALA A 22 13.48 -14.33 5.74
CA ALA A 22 13.55 -12.88 5.66
C ALA A 22 12.57 -12.31 4.62
N ALA A 23 12.51 -12.90 3.43
CA ALA A 23 11.58 -12.51 2.37
C ALA A 23 10.12 -12.63 2.82
N THR A 24 9.79 -13.71 3.54
CA THR A 24 8.44 -13.92 4.09
C THR A 24 8.11 -12.86 5.15
N ALA A 25 9.04 -12.57 6.05
CA ALA A 25 8.85 -11.53 7.06
C ALA A 25 8.68 -10.13 6.43
N ILE A 26 9.47 -9.81 5.39
CA ILE A 26 9.35 -8.56 4.64
C ILE A 26 8.00 -8.49 3.92
N LEU A 27 7.56 -9.57 3.27
CA LEU A 27 6.27 -9.64 2.60
C LEU A 27 5.11 -9.44 3.60
N CYS A 28 5.14 -10.15 4.73
CA CYS A 28 4.15 -9.99 5.79
C CYS A 28 4.13 -8.55 6.33
N SER A 29 5.30 -7.95 6.50
CA SER A 29 5.41 -6.56 6.92
C SER A 29 4.82 -5.61 5.88
N ALA A 30 5.15 -5.78 4.60
CA ALA A 30 4.64 -4.94 3.51
C ALA A 30 3.10 -5.00 3.39
N ILE A 31 2.51 -6.17 3.63
CA ILE A 31 1.05 -6.34 3.60
C ILE A 31 0.40 -5.75 4.85
N LEU A 32 0.98 -5.96 6.03
CA LEU A 32 0.40 -5.50 7.31
C LEU A 32 0.56 -4.00 7.52
N THR A 33 1.65 -3.42 7.01
CA THR A 33 1.87 -1.99 7.13
C THR A 33 0.90 -1.28 6.20
N ASN A 34 -0.02 -0.50 6.74
CA ASN A 34 -0.94 0.37 5.98
C ASN A 34 -0.18 1.55 5.33
N HIS A 35 0.86 1.26 4.55
CA HIS A 35 1.62 2.21 3.76
C HIS A 35 0.98 2.49 2.39
N TRP A 36 -0.24 2.00 2.16
CA TRP A 36 -1.07 2.47 1.04
C TRP A 36 -1.07 4.00 1.10
N GLU A 37 -0.45 4.60 0.09
CA GLU A 37 -0.28 6.04 -0.01
C GLU A 37 -1.62 6.71 0.29
N VAL A 38 -1.68 7.48 1.38
CA VAL A 38 -2.92 8.16 1.76
C VAL A 38 -3.11 9.30 0.78
N ILE A 39 -3.83 9.02 -0.31
CA ILE A 39 -4.15 10.01 -1.34
C ILE A 39 -5.04 11.08 -0.69
N THR A 40 -4.41 12.15 -0.25
CA THR A 40 -5.10 13.30 0.34
C THR A 40 -5.46 14.26 -0.78
N PHE A 41 -6.75 14.33 -1.10
CA PHE A 41 -7.23 15.25 -2.11
C PHE A 41 -7.42 16.65 -1.52
N ASP A 42 -6.93 17.66 -2.23
CA ASP A 42 -7.23 19.06 -1.94
C ASP A 42 -8.69 19.35 -2.30
N LYS A 43 -9.51 19.59 -1.27
CA LYS A 43 -10.95 19.81 -1.39
C LYS A 43 -11.29 20.98 -2.31
N THR A 44 -10.48 22.04 -2.30
CA THR A 44 -10.72 23.24 -3.11
C THR A 44 -10.49 22.96 -4.59
N ARG A 45 -9.42 22.20 -4.90
CA ARG A 45 -9.12 21.78 -6.27
C ARG A 45 -10.16 20.80 -6.79
N VAL A 46 -10.57 19.83 -5.98
CA VAL A 46 -11.64 18.88 -6.37
C VAL A 46 -12.97 19.60 -6.63
N ALA A 47 -13.35 20.56 -5.79
CA ALA A 47 -14.54 21.38 -6.00
C ALA A 47 -14.44 22.22 -7.29
N SER A 48 -13.27 22.81 -7.58
CA SER A 48 -13.06 23.58 -8.81
C SER A 48 -13.19 22.72 -10.07
N ILE A 49 -12.73 21.46 -10.03
CA ILE A 49 -12.83 20.51 -11.15
C ILE A 49 -14.30 20.10 -11.35
N ALA A 50 -15.02 19.79 -10.28
CA ALA A 50 -16.45 19.48 -10.35
C ALA A 50 -17.26 20.65 -10.93
N ALA A 51 -16.95 21.89 -10.53
CA ALA A 51 -17.61 23.09 -11.04
C ALA A 51 -17.32 23.37 -12.53
N LYS A 52 -16.11 23.03 -13.01
CA LYS A 52 -15.77 23.18 -14.44
C LYS A 52 -16.62 22.30 -15.36
N HIS A 53 -17.12 21.18 -14.85
CA HIS A 53 -17.93 20.25 -15.63
C HIS A 53 -19.43 20.59 -15.54
N ASN A 54 -19.77 21.86 -15.81
CA ASN A 54 -21.12 22.38 -16.07
C ASN A 54 -22.22 21.88 -15.11
N ALA A 55 -21.91 21.76 -13.81
CA ALA A 55 -22.79 21.26 -12.75
C ALA A 55 -23.33 19.83 -12.92
N THR A 56 -22.80 19.04 -13.87
CA THR A 56 -23.21 17.63 -14.06
C THR A 56 -22.75 16.74 -12.90
N HIS A 57 -21.70 17.16 -12.18
CA HIS A 57 -21.12 16.43 -11.06
C HIS A 57 -21.38 17.16 -9.74
N THR A 58 -22.13 16.53 -8.84
CA THR A 58 -22.33 17.00 -7.47
C THR A 58 -21.34 16.32 -6.54
N LEU A 59 -20.49 17.11 -5.89
CA LEU A 59 -19.51 16.64 -4.89
C LEU A 59 -20.08 16.80 -3.49
N THR A 60 -20.33 15.68 -2.79
CA THR A 60 -20.78 15.68 -1.39
C THR A 60 -19.69 15.11 -0.50
N TRP A 61 -19.29 15.88 0.51
CA TRP A 61 -18.28 15.45 1.48
C TRP A 61 -18.95 14.73 2.67
N LEU A 62 -18.61 13.47 2.88
CA LEU A 62 -19.08 12.59 3.94
C LEU A 62 -17.98 12.37 5.00
N TRP A 63 -18.36 11.86 6.17
CA TRP A 63 -17.44 11.59 7.30
C TRP A 63 -16.59 12.81 7.70
N ASN A 64 -17.25 13.91 8.10
CA ASN A 64 -16.57 15.15 8.49
C ASN A 64 -15.58 15.68 7.42
N GLY A 65 -15.88 15.42 6.15
CA GLY A 65 -15.06 15.77 5.01
C GLY A 65 -13.82 14.90 4.80
N LYS A 66 -13.83 13.65 5.27
CA LYS A 66 -12.79 12.66 4.95
C LYS A 66 -13.06 11.88 3.66
N VAL A 67 -14.32 11.75 3.26
CA VAL A 67 -14.72 10.97 2.07
C VAL A 67 -15.48 11.87 1.10
N GLY A 68 -15.01 12.00 -0.14
CA GLY A 68 -15.71 12.74 -1.19
C GLY A 68 -16.55 11.78 -2.03
N LYS A 69 -17.87 11.97 -2.07
CA LYS A 69 -18.78 11.27 -2.99
C LYS A 69 -19.04 12.16 -4.20
N VAL A 70 -18.74 11.67 -5.39
CA VAL A 70 -19.11 12.31 -6.65
C VAL A 70 -20.35 11.61 -7.19
N SER A 71 -21.43 12.35 -7.40
CA SER A 71 -22.63 11.87 -8.08
C SER A 71 -22.76 12.60 -9.40
N VAL A 72 -23.08 11.88 -10.47
CA VAL A 72 -23.47 12.49 -11.74
C VAL A 72 -24.98 12.69 -11.68
N GLN A 73 -25.44 13.93 -11.85
CA GLN A 73 -26.86 14.22 -12.02
C GLN A 73 -27.13 14.27 -13.53
N PRO A 74 -28.05 13.44 -14.06
CA PRO A 74 -28.38 13.41 -15.48
C PRO A 74 -28.99 14.73 -15.97
#